data_AF-A0A9E1Y7H0-F1
#
_entry.id   AF-A0A9E1Y7H0-F1
#
_cell.length_a   1.000
_cell.length_b   1.000
_cell.length_c   1.000
_cell.angle_alpha   90.00
_cell.angle_beta   90.00
_cell.angle_gamma   90.00
#
_symmetry.space_group_name_H-M   'P 1'
#
loop_
_entity.id
_entity.type
_entity.pdbx_description
1 polymer ?
#
loop_
_entity_poly.entity_id
_entity_poly.type
_entity_poly.pdbx_seq_one_letter_code
_entity_poly.pdbx_strand_id
1 'polypeptide(L)'
;MRKWEKITKFILIQIFVSLLFSQKNTPPNIVFLFADDAGYADFGFQGSAKFDTPNLDALASKSVKFTQAYTTAAVCGPSRAGLMTGRYQQRFGVE
;
A
#
# COMPACT_ATOMS: atom_id res chain seq x y z
N MET A 1 17.05 -34.45 41.82
CA MET A 1 17.91 -33.48 41.10
C MET A 1 17.66 -33.45 39.59
N ARG A 2 17.74 -34.56 38.85
CA ARG A 2 17.53 -34.60 37.37
C ARG A 2 16.16 -34.12 36.82
N LYS A 3 15.08 -34.20 37.61
CA LYS A 3 13.73 -33.73 37.18
C LYS A 3 13.67 -32.21 37.03
N TRP A 4 14.38 -31.49 37.89
CA TRP A 4 14.42 -30.02 37.88
C TRP A 4 15.25 -29.49 36.72
N GLU A 5 16.35 -30.16 36.35
CA GLU A 5 17.17 -29.81 35.19
C GLU A 5 16.42 -29.91 33.84
N LYS A 6 15.53 -30.90 33.71
CA LYS A 6 14.70 -31.03 32.49
C LYS A 6 13.67 -29.91 32.38
N ILE A 7 13.08 -29.50 33.50
CA ILE A 7 12.09 -28.42 33.56
C ILE A 7 12.75 -27.07 33.25
N THR A 8 13.91 -26.78 33.85
CA THR A 8 14.64 -25.54 33.56
C THR A 8 15.10 -25.48 32.11
N LYS A 9 15.60 -26.58 31.54
CA LYS A 9 15.94 -26.64 30.10
C LYS A 9 14.73 -26.40 29.20
N PHE A 10 13.58 -26.98 29.53
CA PHE A 10 12.36 -26.77 28.76
C PHE A 10 11.89 -25.31 28.79
N ILE A 11 11.90 -24.68 29.97
CA ILE A 11 11.54 -23.26 30.11
C ILE A 11 12.53 -22.37 29.35
N LEU A 12 13.83 -22.64 29.43
CA LEU A 12 14.85 -21.89 28.69
C LEU A 12 14.65 -22.02 27.17
N ILE A 13 14.29 -23.21 26.67
CA ILE A 13 13.97 -23.42 25.26
C ILE A 13 12.72 -22.63 24.87
N GLN A 14 11.67 -22.64 25.68
CA GLN A 14 10.43 -21.87 25.42
C GLN A 14 10.70 -20.36 25.36
N ILE A 15 11.51 -19.84 26.30
CA ILE A 15 11.91 -18.43 26.30
C ILE A 15 12.76 -18.11 25.07
N PHE A 16 13.71 -18.98 24.71
CA PHE A 16 14.56 -18.80 23.54
C PHE A 16 13.76 -18.76 22.24
N VAL A 17 12.81 -19.69 22.07
CA VAL A 17 11.90 -19.73 20.92
C VAL A 17 11.06 -18.44 20.85
N SER A 18 10.51 -17.98 21.98
CA SER A 18 9.69 -16.76 22.01
C SER A 18 10.47 -15.51 21.59
N LEU A 19 11.77 -15.44 21.93
CA LEU A 19 12.64 -14.34 21.51
C LEU A 19 12.94 -14.36 20.00
N LEU A 20 13.02 -15.54 19.38
CA LEU A 20 13.23 -15.67 17.93
C LEU A 20 12.02 -15.19 17.10
N PHE A 21 10.81 -15.26 17.65
CA PHE A 21 9.57 -14.86 16.95
C PHE A 21 9.06 -13.47 17.33
N SER A 22 9.85 -12.66 18.04
CA SER A 22 9.52 -11.27 18.32
C SER A 22 9.68 -10.42 17.06
N GLN A 23 8.65 -10.41 16.22
CA GLN A 23 8.63 -9.57 15.02
C GLN A 23 8.35 -8.12 15.43
N LYS A 24 9.28 -7.22 15.10
CA LYS A 24 9.08 -5.79 15.29
C LYS A 24 7.92 -5.35 14.37
N ASN A 25 6.77 -5.03 14.97
CA ASN A 25 5.62 -4.45 14.27
C ASN A 25 5.92 -2.99 13.90
N THR A 26 6.86 -2.76 12.99
CA THR A 26 7.02 -1.46 12.37
C THR A 26 5.92 -1.28 11.34
N PRO A 27 5.10 -0.21 11.43
CA PRO A 27 4.14 0.07 10.38
C PRO A 27 4.87 0.22 9.04
N PRO A 28 4.27 -0.23 7.93
CA PRO A 28 4.88 -0.06 6.63
C PRO A 28 4.94 1.43 6.26
N ASN A 29 5.96 1.81 5.50
CA ASN A 29 5.98 3.13 4.86
C ASN A 29 4.97 3.12 3.71
N ILE A 30 4.18 4.18 3.60
CA ILE A 30 3.25 4.37 2.49
C ILE A 30 3.84 5.43 1.56
N VAL A 31 4.14 5.05 0.33
CA VAL A 31 4.56 5.96 -0.74
C VAL A 31 3.39 6.14 -1.69
N PHE A 32 2.87 7.36 -1.76
CA PHE A 32 1.77 7.71 -2.65
C PHE A 32 2.30 8.46 -3.87
N LEU A 33 2.23 7.82 -5.03
CA LEU A 33 2.60 8.42 -6.32
C LEU A 33 1.32 8.89 -7.03
N PHE A 34 1.30 10.16 -7.44
CA PHE A 34 0.14 10.79 -8.07
C PHE A 34 0.59 11.59 -9.30
N ALA A 35 -0.14 11.45 -10.40
CA ALA A 35 0.10 12.18 -11.64
C ALA A 35 -1.11 13.05 -11.96
N ASP A 36 -0.86 14.31 -12.34
CA ASP A 36 -1.90 15.23 -12.82
C ASP A 36 -2.18 14.96 -14.31
N ASP A 37 -3.42 15.14 -14.74
CA ASP A 37 -3.89 14.95 -16.13
C ASP A 37 -3.55 13.59 -16.79
N ALA A 38 -3.37 12.53 -16.01
CA ALA A 38 -3.13 11.19 -16.54
C ALA A 38 -4.44 10.50 -16.96
N GLY A 39 -4.57 10.20 -18.26
CA GLY A 39 -5.68 9.46 -18.83
C GLY A 39 -5.57 7.95 -18.60
N TYR A 40 -6.70 7.25 -18.65
CA TYR A 40 -6.77 5.80 -18.45
C TYR A 40 -5.87 5.04 -19.44
N ALA A 41 -5.81 5.48 -20.71
CA ALA A 41 -5.08 4.82 -21.78
C ALA A 41 -3.63 5.31 -21.97
N ASP A 42 -3.10 6.09 -21.02
CA ASP A 42 -1.76 6.68 -21.14
C ASP A 42 -0.63 5.75 -20.71
N PHE A 43 -0.94 4.62 -20.08
CA PHE A 43 0.06 3.71 -19.52
C PHE A 43 0.15 2.40 -20.31
N GLY A 44 1.37 1.87 -20.47
CA GLY A 44 1.65 0.60 -21.14
C GLY A 44 0.90 -0.57 -20.49
N PHE A 45 0.83 -0.61 -19.17
CA PHE A 45 0.03 -1.61 -18.43
C PHE A 45 -1.49 -1.53 -18.69
N GLN A 46 -1.97 -0.47 -19.36
CA GLN A 46 -3.34 -0.34 -19.85
C GLN A 46 -3.46 -0.50 -21.38
N GLY A 47 -2.39 -0.91 -22.06
CA GLY A 47 -2.37 -1.09 -23.50
C GLY A 47 -2.14 0.20 -24.29
N SER A 48 -1.53 1.22 -23.69
CA SER A 48 -1.09 2.39 -24.46
C SER A 48 -0.11 1.97 -25.55
N ALA A 49 -0.38 2.37 -26.80
CA ALA A 49 0.54 2.21 -27.93
C ALA A 49 1.37 3.48 -28.21
N LYS A 50 1.12 4.55 -27.45
CA LYS A 50 1.70 5.88 -27.68
C LYS A 50 2.83 6.21 -26.72
N PHE A 51 2.75 5.74 -25.48
CA PHE A 51 3.67 6.10 -24.42
C PHE A 51 4.32 4.85 -23.80
N ASP A 52 5.64 4.90 -23.66
CA ASP A 52 6.41 3.84 -23.03
C ASP A 52 6.55 4.12 -21.53
N THR A 53 6.04 3.22 -20.69
CA THR A 53 6.08 3.35 -19.23
C THR A 53 6.74 2.15 -18.53
N PRO A 54 7.95 1.72 -18.94
CA PRO A 54 8.53 0.42 -18.54
C PRO A 54 8.67 0.22 -17.03
N ASN A 55 8.99 1.29 -16.29
CA ASN A 55 9.10 1.23 -14.83
C ASN A 55 7.74 1.03 -14.14
N LEU A 56 6.70 1.70 -14.64
CA LEU A 56 5.34 1.55 -14.12
C LEU A 56 4.73 0.20 -14.54
N ASP A 57 5.06 -0.29 -15.73
CA ASP A 57 4.62 -1.59 -16.22
C ASP A 57 5.23 -2.73 -15.39
N ALA A 58 6.53 -2.64 -15.10
CA ALA A 58 7.21 -3.56 -14.19
C ALA A 58 6.61 -3.54 -12.78
N LEU A 59 6.25 -2.35 -12.27
CA LEU A 59 5.56 -2.22 -10.98
C LEU A 59 4.16 -2.84 -11.02
N ALA A 60 3.38 -2.56 -12.06
CA ALA A 60 2.02 -3.08 -12.24
C ALA A 60 2.00 -4.61 -12.33
N SER A 61 3.00 -5.24 -12.97
CA SER A 61 3.10 -6.71 -13.09
C SER A 61 3.23 -7.44 -11.74
N LYS A 62 3.67 -6.74 -10.69
CA LYS A 62 3.87 -7.26 -9.33
C LYS A 62 2.85 -6.70 -8.33
N SER A 63 1.84 -5.99 -8.82
CA SER A 63 0.89 -5.24 -8.01
C SER A 63 -0.55 -5.69 -8.28
N VAL A 64 -1.46 -5.32 -7.38
CA VAL A 64 -2.90 -5.38 -7.66
C VAL A 64 -3.28 -4.16 -8.49
N LYS A 65 -3.95 -4.38 -9.62
CA LYS A 65 -4.35 -3.32 -10.55
C LYS A 65 -5.86 -3.11 -10.50
N PHE A 66 -6.29 -1.89 -10.19
CA PHE A 66 -7.71 -1.51 -10.21
C PHE A 66 -8.08 -0.95 -11.58
N THR A 67 -8.80 -1.71 -12.40
CA THR A 67 -9.19 -1.32 -13.77
C THR A 67 -10.41 -0.41 -13.82
N GLN A 68 -11.02 -0.11 -12.68
CA GLN A 68 -12.24 0.71 -12.53
C GLN A 68 -12.08 1.70 -11.36
N ALA A 69 -10.94 2.38 -11.31
CA ALA A 69 -10.64 3.42 -10.32
C ALA A 69 -11.03 4.80 -10.86
N TYR A 70 -12.09 5.39 -10.31
CA TYR A 70 -12.61 6.68 -10.77
C TYR A 70 -12.19 7.82 -9.85
N THR A 71 -11.87 8.98 -10.44
CA THR A 71 -11.79 10.23 -9.69
C THR A 71 -13.19 10.72 -9.33
N THR A 72 -13.33 11.30 -8.16
CA THR A 72 -14.61 11.87 -7.71
C THR A 72 -14.92 13.21 -8.40
N ALA A 73 -13.94 13.84 -9.04
CA ALA A 73 -14.12 15.02 -9.90
C ALA A 73 -13.07 15.11 -11.02
N ALA A 74 -13.46 15.69 -12.17
CA ALA A 74 -12.60 15.89 -13.33
C ALA A 74 -11.82 17.23 -13.29
N VAL A 75 -11.57 17.78 -12.10
CA VAL A 75 -10.84 19.04 -11.91
C VAL A 75 -9.79 18.86 -10.81
N CYS A 76 -8.60 19.43 -10.99
CA CYS A 76 -7.42 19.18 -10.14
C CYS A 76 -7.68 19.52 -8.65
N GLY A 77 -8.31 20.65 -8.35
CA GLY A 77 -8.61 21.06 -6.96
C GLY A 77 -9.58 20.10 -6.27
N PRO A 78 -10.81 19.92 -6.78
CA PRO A 78 -11.82 19.05 -6.20
C PRO A 78 -11.42 17.56 -6.16
N SER A 79 -10.62 17.07 -7.11
CA SER A 79 -10.11 15.68 -7.10
C SER A 79 -9.10 15.46 -5.96
N ARG A 80 -8.11 16.35 -5.82
CA ARG A 80 -7.12 16.29 -4.74
C ARG A 80 -7.76 16.48 -3.36
N ALA A 81 -8.72 17.39 -3.23
CA ALA A 81 -9.46 17.58 -1.99
C ALA A 81 -10.20 16.30 -1.59
N GLY A 82 -10.84 15.61 -2.54
CA GLY A 82 -11.51 14.32 -2.28
C GLY A 82 -10.55 13.23 -1.85
N LEU A 83 -9.39 13.13 -2.52
CA LEU A 83 -8.33 12.20 -2.15
C LEU A 83 -7.77 12.45 -0.74
N MET A 84 -7.48 13.70 -0.38
CA MET A 84 -6.87 14.04 0.92
C MET A 84 -7.85 13.90 2.09
N THR A 85 -9.14 14.14 1.85
CA THR A 85 -10.16 14.16 2.92
C THR A 85 -10.99 12.88 3.00
N GLY A 86 -11.00 12.06 1.95
CA GLY A 86 -11.90 10.91 1.84
C GLY A 86 -13.38 11.30 1.71
N ARG A 87 -13.67 12.54 1.30
CA ARG A 87 -15.04 13.08 1.19
C ARG A 87 -15.40 13.40 -0.25
N TYR A 88 -16.69 13.36 -0.56
CA TYR A 88 -17.23 13.86 -1.82
C TYR A 88 -17.18 15.39 -1.90
N GLN A 89 -17.11 15.92 -3.12
CA GLN A 89 -16.96 17.33 -3.45
C GLN A 89 -18.01 18.23 -2.81
N GLN A 90 -19.26 17.76 -2.81
CA GLN A 90 -20.40 18.48 -2.25
C GLN A 90 -20.29 18.67 -0.73
N ARG A 91 -19.35 18.00 -0.07
CA ARG A 91 -19.15 18.06 1.38
C ARG A 91 -17.93 18.89 1.78
N PHE A 92 -17.31 19.62 0.85
CA PHE A 92 -16.11 20.44 1.11
C PHE A 92 -16.41 21.82 1.71
N GLY A 93 -17.67 22.28 1.71
CA GLY A 93 -18.06 23.57 2.31
C GLY A 93 -17.68 24.79 1.47
N VAL A 94 -17.42 24.59 0.17
CA VAL A 94 -17.25 25.65 -0.82
C VAL A 94 -18.24 25.34 -1.95
N GLU A 95 -19.36 26.04 -1.93
CA GLU A 95 -20.31 26.12 -3.04
C GLU A 95 -19.85 27.18 -4.04
#